data_AF-A0A7C5CYN2-F1
#
_entry.id   AF-A0A7C5CYN2-F1
#
_cell.length_a   1.000
_cell.length_b   1.000
_cell.length_c   1.000
_cell.angle_alpha   90.00
_cell.angle_beta   90.00
_cell.angle_gamma   90.00
#
_symmetry.space_group_name_H-M   'P 1'
#
loop_
_entity.id
_entity.type
_entity.pdbx_description
1 polymer ?
#
loop_
_entity_poly.entity_id
_entity_poly.type
_entity_poly.pdbx_seq_one_letter_code
_entity_poly.pdbx_strand_id
1 'polypeptide(L)' 'MDAIADMFARIKNAIQRKRDFVDVPYSKLKQNILELLKQEGYIQGYEILEDEAHKKGNQPTIRVN' A
#
# COMPACT_ATOMS: atom_id res chain seq x y z
N MET A 1 16.03 7.56 -2.70
CA MET A 1 15.21 6.36 -3.00
C MET A 1 13.78 6.83 -3.17
N ASP A 2 13.13 6.49 -4.30
CA ASP A 2 11.78 6.95 -4.62
C ASP A 2 10.72 6.04 -3.96
N ALA A 3 9.96 6.58 -3.02
CA ALA A 3 8.96 5.85 -2.25
C ALA A 3 7.71 5.44 -3.07
N ILE A 4 7.43 6.13 -4.18
CA ILE A 4 6.32 5.81 -5.09
C ILE A 4 6.74 4.66 -6.00
N ALA A 5 7.94 4.74 -6.57
CA ALA A 5 8.49 3.66 -7.39
C ALA A 5 8.60 2.35 -6.59
N ASP A 6 9.04 2.42 -5.33
CA ASP A 6 9.09 1.27 -4.42
C ASP A 6 7.68 0.66 -4.20
N MET A 7 6.65 1.49 -4.04
CA MET A 7 5.26 1.01 -3.90
C MET A 7 4.80 0.21 -5.13
N PHE A 8 4.99 0.76 -6.34
CA PHE A 8 4.61 0.06 -7.58
C PHE A 8 5.41 -1.22 -7.79
N ALA A 9 6.70 -1.22 -7.47
CA ALA A 9 7.53 -2.40 -7.54
C ALA A 9 7.01 -3.50 -6.58
N ARG A 10 6.60 -3.16 -5.36
CA ARG A 10 6.00 -4.10 -4.40
C ARG A 10 4.70 -4.71 -4.91
N ILE A 11 3.79 -3.87 -5.45
CA ILE A 11 2.52 -4.33 -6.03
C ILE A 11 2.78 -5.29 -7.19
N LYS A 12 3.64 -4.92 -8.13
CA LYS A 12 4.03 -5.77 -9.26
C LYS A 12 4.59 -7.12 -8.80
N ASN A 13 5.48 -7.10 -7.80
CA ASN A 13 6.09 -8.31 -7.26
C ASN A 13 5.06 -9.21 -6.54
N ALA A 14 4.09 -8.61 -5.84
CA ALA A 14 3.01 -9.35 -5.18
C ALA A 14 2.13 -10.08 -6.21
N ILE A 15 1.74 -9.39 -7.29
CA ILE A 15 0.99 -9.97 -8.41
C ILE A 15 1.77 -11.12 -9.05
N GLN A 16 3.05 -10.92 -9.36
CA GLN A 16 3.91 -11.96 -9.95
C GLN A 16 4.06 -13.19 -9.05
N ARG A 17 4.04 -13.01 -7.73
CA ARG A 17 4.12 -14.08 -6.73
C ARG A 17 2.76 -14.62 -6.30
N LYS A 18 1.66 -14.18 -6.93
CA LYS A 18 0.28 -14.59 -6.60
C LYS A 18 -0.04 -14.41 -5.11
N ARG A 19 0.35 -13.27 -4.54
CA ARG A 19 -0.03 -12.88 -3.18
C ARG A 19 -1.40 -12.21 -3.23
N ASP A 20 -2.27 -12.56 -2.28
CA ASP A 20 -3.61 -11.97 -2.16
C ASP A 20 -3.58 -10.49 -1.73
N PHE A 21 -2.50 -10.08 -1.06
CA PHE A 21 -2.30 -8.69 -0.62
C PHE A 21 -0.83 -8.32 -0.51
N VAL A 22 -0.55 -7.01 -0.44
CA VAL A 22 0.77 -6.47 -0.16
C VAL A 22 0.71 -5.27 0.78
N ASP A 23 1.66 -5.21 1.70
CA ASP A 23 1.78 -4.13 2.67
C ASP A 23 2.83 -3.11 2.22
N VAL A 24 2.46 -1.83 2.21
CA VAL A 24 3.32 -0.70 1.83
C VAL A 24 3.29 0.40 2.89
N PRO A 25 4.40 1.14 3.13
CA PRO A 25 4.41 2.21 4.12
C PRO A 25 3.42 3.33 3.74
N TYR A 26 2.62 3.79 4.71
CA TYR A 26 1.59 4.80 4.53
C TYR A 26 2.17 6.15 4.15
N SER A 27 1.60 6.78 3.13
CA SER A 27 1.70 8.22 2.96
C SER A 27 0.41 8.74 2.35
N LYS A 28 0.07 10.00 2.65
CA LYS A 28 -1.12 10.65 2.07
C LYS A 28 -1.11 10.61 0.53
N LEU A 29 0.07 10.75 -0.07
CA LEU A 29 0.23 10.66 -1.52
C LEU A 29 -0.05 9.25 -2.05
N LYS A 30 0.50 8.21 -1.40
CA LYS A 30 0.24 6.81 -1.78
C LYS A 30 -1.23 6.45 -1.63
N GLN A 31 -1.87 6.90 -0.55
CA GLN A 31 -3.31 6.72 -0.34
C GLN A 31 -4.12 7.31 -1.49
N ASN A 32 -3.83 8.56 -1.90
CA ASN A 32 -4.53 9.20 -3.02
C ASN A 32 -4.33 8.44 -4.35
N ILE A 33 -3.14 7.90 -4.58
CA ILE A 33 -2.86 7.07 -5.77
C ILE A 33 -3.66 5.77 -5.72
N LEU A 34 -3.67 5.08 -4.58
CA LEU A 34 -4.42 3.83 -4.40
C LEU A 34 -5.93 4.05 -4.52
N GLU A 35 -6.44 5.19 -4.04
CA GLU A 35 -7.83 5.59 -4.23
C GLU A 35 -8.19 5.72 -5.71
N LEU A 36 -7.34 6.40 -6.50
CA LEU A 36 -7.53 6.49 -7.94
C LEU A 36 -7.49 5.11 -8.61
N LEU A 37 -6.52 4.27 -8.24
CA LEU A 37 -6.41 2.90 -8.79
C LEU A 37 -7.63 2.04 -8.47
N LYS A 38 -8.22 2.21 -7.27
CA LYS A 38 -9.45 1.55 -6.89
C LYS A 38 -10.64 2.03 -7.72
N GLN A 39 -10.76 3.36 -7.93
CA GLN A 39 -11.84 3.95 -8.72
C GLN A 39 -11.80 3.49 -10.18
N GLU A 40 -10.61 3.36 -10.75
CA GLU A 40 -10.40 2.86 -12.11
C GLU A 40 -10.50 1.32 -12.21
N GLY A 41 -10.62 0.62 -11.07
CA GLY A 41 -10.77 -0.85 -11.03
C GLY A 41 -9.46 -1.64 -11.22
N TYR A 42 -8.29 -1.02 -11.03
CA TYR A 42 -6.99 -1.71 -11.09
C TYR A 42 -6.67 -2.54 -9.86
N ILE A 43 -7.22 -2.17 -8.70
CA ILE A 43 -7.11 -2.91 -7.43
C ILE A 43 -8.51 -3.14 -6.87
N GLN A 44 -8.68 -4.19 -6.07
CA GLN A 44 -9.97 -4.46 -5.42
C GLN A 44 -10.22 -3.48 -4.27
N GLY A 45 -9.16 -3.15 -3.53
CA GLY A 45 -9.23 -2.19 -2.45
C GLY A 45 -7.93 -2.02 -1.70
N TYR A 46 -7.96 -1.17 -0.70
CA TYR A 46 -6.87 -1.02 0.25
C TYR A 46 -7.42 -0.71 1.64
N GLU A 47 -6.64 -1.03 2.65
CA GLU A 47 -6.94 -0.79 4.06
C GLU A 47 -5.74 -0.12 4.73
N ILE A 48 -6.01 0.86 5.58
CA ILE A 48 -4.98 1.50 6.41
C ILE A 48 -4.91 0.70 7.71
N LEU A 49 -3.76 0.08 7.94
CA LEU A 49 -3.47 -0.66 9.16
C LEU A 49 -2.75 0.30 10.12
N GLU A 50 -3.47 0.73 11.15
CA GLU A 50 -2.89 1.38 12.33
C GLU A 50 -2.48 0.28 13.30
N ASP A 51 -1.17 0.07 13.49
CA ASP A 51 -0.70 -0.79 14.56
C ASP A 51 -1.08 -0.13 15.90
N GLU A 52 -1.95 -0.78 16.68
CA GLU A 52 -2.33 -0.34 18.04
C GLU A 52 -1.12 -0.18 18.98
N ALA A 53 0.05 -0.71 18.59
CA ALA A 53 1.32 -0.46 19.21
C ALA A 53 1.89 0.92 18.84
N HIS A 54 1.19 2.00 19.22
CA HIS A 54 1.75 3.35 19.29
C HIS A 54 2.93 3.38 20.29
N LYS A 55 4.12 2.99 19.83
CA LYS A 55 5.40 3.40 20.38
C LYS A 55 6.16 4.13 19.29
N LYS A 56 6.21 5.46 19.45
CA LYS A 56 7.12 6.42 18.80
C LYS A 56 8.12 5.79 17.82
N GLY A 57 7.84 5.84 16.52
CA GLY A 57 8.85 5.58 15.48
C GLY A 57 8.38 4.86 14.21
N ASN A 58 7.26 4.13 14.23
CA ASN A 58 6.83 3.37 13.06
C ASN A 58 5.75 4.11 12.25
N GLN A 59 5.98 4.17 10.93
CA GLN A 59 5.04 4.71 9.95
C GLN A 59 3.87 3.71 9.80
N PRO A 60 2.61 4.19 9.77
CA PRO A 60 1.46 3.31 9.51
C PRO A 60 1.60 2.58 8.17
N THR A 61 0.82 1.53 7.96
CA THR A 61 0.95 0.67 6.77
C THR A 61 -0.35 0.67 5.98
N ILE A 62 -0.26 0.59 4.65
CA ILE A 62 -1.41 0.39 3.77
C ILE A 62 -1.32 -1.02 3.20
N ARG A 63 -2.36 -1.82 3.41
CA ARG A 63 -2.54 -3.12 2.77
C ARG A 63 -3.32 -2.93 1.47
N VAL A 64 -2.80 -3.44 0.36
CA VAL A 64 -3.42 -3.37 -0.97
C VAL A 64 -3.84 -4.77 -1.39
N ASN A 65 -5.07 -4.93 -1.89
CA ASN A 65 -5.68 -6.17 -2.35
C ASN A 65 -6.04 -6.10 -3.85
#